data_AF-A0A4S2F4K5-F1
#
_entry.id   AF-A0A4S2F4K5-F1
#
_cell.length_a   1.000
_cell.length_b   1.000
_cell.length_c   1.000
_cell.angle_alpha   90.00
_cell.angle_beta   90.00
_cell.angle_gamma   90.00
#
_symmetry.space_group_name_H-M   'P 1'
#
loop_
_entity.id
_entity.type
_entity.pdbx_description
1 polymer ?
#
loop_
_entity_poly.entity_id
_entity_poly.type
_entity_poly.pdbx_seq_one_letter_code
_entity_poly.pdbx_strand_id
1 'polypeptide(L)'
;MKGLRSTVAESQRDFYEVLGVERDADAKTIKRAFLKKARVLHPDVSDDPDAEAKFKELNEAYSVLSDETKRANYDRYGTADGPAGFGGMDDFFGGGFDMSDLFSQFFGGGAAGAGRVRTRGRDMSVTLTITLQEAATGLDRTITYDRLAPCEDCGGTGSADGSAPVTCPECGGTGVVTSWQHTILGRMQTQSTCPECHGTGQVIEHPCETCDGQGRTPSHEKVTVHIPAGVASGMQLSIEGAGEAGVRGDRAGDLIVRIEVAQQPDLVRQGDDLICAVDIDCFEAMLGATFTMEGIMPHEQVEVNIPAGTQPGDHIRVPGYGMPNLYNPSQRGSLVCIVNLTVPKDLTPAQTQQLEAVALERGSRLSTADTAQSLLDETFAQDQQAAGASTASASEKPQPSRQADSGSSSFFGDEEQGSLFGGDGASGRKKPRPKPFGKRKKKRS
;
A
#
# COMPACT_ATOMS: atom_id res chain seq x y z
N MET A 1 40.56 -37.54 24.75
CA MET A 1 40.43 -36.19 24.18
C MET A 1 40.59 -35.19 25.30
N LYS A 2 41.50 -34.22 25.10
CA LYS A 2 41.95 -33.15 26.01
C LYS A 2 40.73 -32.29 26.45
N GLY A 3 40.66 -31.65 27.61
CA GLY A 3 41.61 -31.39 28.69
C GLY A 3 40.89 -30.55 29.77
N LEU A 4 41.46 -30.60 30.97
CA LEU A 4 41.23 -29.83 32.20
C LEU A 4 40.08 -28.79 32.23
N ARG A 5 39.09 -29.07 33.08
CA ARG A 5 38.12 -28.11 33.63
C ARG A 5 38.83 -27.21 34.65
N SER A 6 38.77 -25.89 34.44
CA SER A 6 39.25 -24.87 35.38
C SER A 6 38.25 -24.66 36.51
N THR A 7 38.71 -24.84 37.74
CA THR A 7 38.16 -24.35 39.01
C THR A 7 38.72 -22.92 39.22
N VAL A 8 38.09 -21.88 39.77
CA VAL A 8 36.87 -21.63 40.56
C VAL A 8 36.45 -20.16 40.26
N ALA A 9 35.18 -19.92 39.96
CA ALA A 9 34.46 -18.67 40.22
C ALA A 9 33.09 -19.10 40.76
N GLU A 10 32.55 -18.40 41.75
CA GLU A 10 31.31 -18.77 42.46
C GLU A 10 30.24 -19.29 41.50
N SER A 11 29.77 -20.51 41.76
CA SER A 11 29.02 -21.34 40.82
C SER A 11 27.63 -20.75 40.54
N GLN A 12 27.54 -19.84 39.58
CA GLN A 12 26.27 -19.50 38.95
C GLN A 12 25.77 -20.79 38.29
N ARG A 13 24.71 -21.38 38.86
CA ARG A 13 24.13 -22.64 38.37
C ARG A 13 23.69 -22.44 36.93
N ASP A 14 23.95 -23.43 36.08
CA ASP A 14 23.56 -23.37 34.67
C ASP A 14 22.04 -23.16 34.57
N PHE A 15 21.57 -22.14 33.84
CA PHE A 15 20.15 -21.81 33.73
C PHE A 15 19.30 -22.99 33.22
N TYR A 16 19.88 -23.87 32.40
CA TYR A 16 19.21 -25.09 31.96
C TYR A 16 19.01 -26.09 33.11
N GLU A 17 19.97 -26.21 34.02
CA GLU A 17 19.87 -27.03 35.24
C GLU A 17 18.87 -26.43 36.24
N VAL A 18 18.87 -25.10 36.38
CA VAL A 18 17.91 -24.36 37.23
C VAL A 18 16.48 -24.57 36.75
N LEU A 19 16.22 -24.55 35.43
CA LEU A 19 14.91 -24.89 34.87
C LEU A 19 14.64 -26.40 34.78
N GLY A 20 15.69 -27.24 34.84
CA GLY A 20 15.59 -28.70 34.73
C GLY A 20 15.21 -29.15 33.33
N VAL A 21 15.75 -28.48 32.31
CA VAL A 21 15.50 -28.75 30.88
C VAL A 21 16.83 -29.01 30.16
N GLU A 22 16.78 -29.76 29.06
CA GLU A 22 17.96 -29.96 28.20
C GLU A 22 18.30 -28.68 27.42
N ARG A 23 19.57 -28.54 27.00
CA ARG A 23 20.07 -27.34 26.30
C ARG A 23 19.40 -27.07 24.95
N ASP A 24 18.85 -28.11 24.32
CA ASP A 24 18.13 -28.06 23.06
C ASP A 24 16.61 -27.87 23.23
N ALA A 25 16.12 -27.66 24.47
CA ALA A 25 14.70 -27.48 24.72
C ALA A 25 14.08 -26.30 23.94
N ASP A 26 12.89 -26.51 23.38
CA ASP A 26 12.11 -25.48 22.70
C ASP A 26 11.49 -24.50 23.70
N ALA A 27 11.19 -23.28 23.26
CA ALA A 27 10.63 -22.22 24.11
C ALA A 27 9.35 -22.65 24.85
N LYS A 28 8.54 -23.54 24.25
CA LYS A 28 7.32 -24.08 24.87
C LYS A 28 7.63 -25.06 26.00
N THR A 29 8.75 -25.77 25.95
CA THR A 29 9.21 -26.69 27.02
C THR A 29 9.86 -25.91 28.16
N ILE A 30 10.66 -24.88 27.85
CA ILE A 30 11.22 -23.93 28.81
C ILE A 30 10.10 -23.26 29.62
N LYS A 31 9.07 -22.73 28.94
CA LYS A 31 7.91 -22.11 29.60
C LYS A 31 7.12 -23.10 30.47
N ARG A 32 6.95 -24.35 30.03
CA ARG A 32 6.25 -25.39 30.82
C ARG A 32 7.05 -25.77 32.07
N ALA A 33 8.36 -25.91 31.96
CA ALA A 33 9.24 -26.23 33.09
C ALA A 33 9.25 -25.10 34.13
N PHE A 34 9.33 -23.85 33.67
CA PHE A 34 9.20 -22.67 34.52
C PHE A 34 7.88 -22.67 35.29
N LEU A 35 6.74 -22.79 34.62
CA LEU A 35 5.42 -22.80 35.27
C LEU A 35 5.26 -23.94 36.29
N LYS A 36 5.87 -25.11 36.02
CA LYS A 36 5.83 -26.25 36.93
C LYS A 36 6.65 -26.00 38.20
N LYS A 37 7.87 -25.46 38.07
CA LYS A 37 8.74 -25.14 39.22
C LYS A 37 8.25 -23.93 39.99
N ALA A 38 7.74 -22.90 39.31
CA ALA A 38 7.21 -21.69 39.92
C ALA A 38 6.02 -21.97 40.84
N ARG A 39 5.16 -22.96 40.53
CA ARG A 39 4.06 -23.39 41.40
C ARG A 39 4.51 -24.10 42.68
N VAL A 40 5.68 -24.74 42.65
CA VAL A 40 6.23 -25.51 43.79
C VAL A 40 7.11 -24.63 44.68
N LEU A 41 7.78 -23.64 44.08
CA LEU A 41 8.69 -22.70 44.74
C LEU A 41 8.03 -21.34 45.02
N HIS A 42 6.72 -21.22 44.85
CA HIS A 42 6.01 -19.97 45.14
C HIS A 42 6.10 -19.69 46.65
N PRO A 43 6.46 -18.46 47.07
CA PRO A 43 6.62 -18.12 48.50
C PRO A 43 5.34 -18.34 49.32
N ASP A 44 4.16 -18.26 48.70
CA ASP A 44 2.87 -18.50 49.37
C ASP A 44 2.46 -19.99 49.46
N VAL A 45 3.17 -20.91 48.78
CA VAL A 45 2.80 -22.33 48.66
C VAL A 45 3.88 -23.27 49.18
N SER A 46 5.12 -22.80 49.27
CA SER A 46 6.27 -23.61 49.67
C SER A 46 6.67 -23.33 51.12
N ASP A 47 6.78 -24.38 51.94
CA ASP A 47 7.25 -24.29 53.33
C ASP A 47 8.79 -24.38 53.46
N ASP A 48 9.52 -24.34 52.34
CA ASP A 48 10.98 -24.46 52.28
C ASP A 48 11.63 -23.10 52.63
N PRO A 49 12.54 -23.03 53.63
CA PRO A 49 13.17 -21.78 54.06
C PRO A 49 14.00 -21.09 52.97
N ASP A 50 14.40 -21.82 51.92
CA ASP A 50 15.14 -21.29 50.77
C ASP A 50 14.26 -21.08 49.52
N ALA A 51 12.94 -21.13 49.64
CA ALA A 51 12.01 -21.01 48.50
C ALA A 51 12.18 -19.69 47.75
N GLU A 52 12.38 -18.58 48.46
CA GLU A 52 12.56 -17.25 47.87
C GLU A 52 13.86 -17.15 47.04
N ALA A 53 14.97 -17.68 47.56
CA ALA A 53 16.25 -17.71 46.84
C ALA A 53 16.17 -18.59 45.58
N LYS A 54 15.57 -19.79 45.70
CA LYS A 54 15.35 -20.71 44.58
C LYS A 54 14.38 -20.12 43.53
N PHE A 55 13.38 -19.36 43.96
CA PHE A 55 12.43 -18.69 43.07
C PHE A 55 13.09 -17.53 42.32
N LYS A 56 13.97 -16.77 42.98
CA LYS A 56 14.76 -15.71 42.35
C LYS A 56 15.66 -16.26 41.24
N GLU A 57 16.39 -17.34 41.51
CA GLU A 57 17.21 -18.02 40.50
C GLU A 57 16.38 -18.59 39.35
N LEU A 58 15.18 -19.12 39.64
CA LEU A 58 14.27 -19.62 38.62
C LEU A 58 13.79 -18.51 37.65
N ASN A 59 13.52 -17.32 38.18
CA ASN A 59 13.13 -16.16 37.38
C ASN A 59 14.28 -15.63 36.53
N GLU A 60 15.49 -15.59 37.08
CA GLU A 60 16.71 -15.20 36.35
C GLU A 60 16.93 -16.14 35.16
N ALA A 61 16.89 -17.46 35.40
CA ALA A 61 17.04 -18.47 34.35
C ALA A 61 15.98 -18.34 33.25
N TYR A 62 14.71 -18.09 33.62
CA TYR A 62 13.66 -17.90 32.63
C TYR A 62 13.82 -16.59 31.84
N SER A 63 14.27 -15.51 32.46
CA SER A 63 14.48 -14.22 31.79
C SER A 63 15.55 -14.28 30.69
N VAL A 64 16.57 -15.13 30.87
CA VAL A 64 17.64 -15.34 29.89
C VAL A 64 17.22 -16.35 28.83
N LEU A 65 16.58 -17.47 29.21
CA LEU A 65 16.26 -18.56 28.29
C LEU A 65 14.95 -18.37 27.50
N SER A 66 14.08 -17.44 27.91
CA SER A 66 12.84 -17.12 27.18
C SER A 66 13.03 -16.14 26.02
N ASP A 67 14.11 -15.36 26.03
CA ASP A 67 14.48 -14.43 24.96
C ASP A 67 15.51 -15.10 24.03
N GLU A 68 15.21 -15.13 22.73
CA GLU A 68 16.04 -15.80 21.73
C GLU A 68 17.44 -15.18 21.60
N THR A 69 17.55 -13.86 21.77
CA THR A 69 18.81 -13.12 21.69
C THR A 69 19.66 -13.37 22.93
N LYS A 70 19.06 -13.29 24.12
CA LYS A 70 19.77 -13.54 25.40
C LYS A 70 20.18 -15.00 25.54
N ARG A 71 19.35 -15.94 25.08
CA ARG A 71 19.69 -17.36 25.03
C ARG A 71 20.87 -17.61 24.10
N ALA A 72 20.86 -17.04 22.90
CA ALA A 72 21.96 -17.18 21.95
C ALA A 72 23.28 -16.61 22.50
N ASN A 73 23.22 -15.49 23.24
CA ASN A 73 24.39 -14.91 23.90
C ASN A 73 24.89 -15.80 25.05
N TYR A 74 23.99 -16.30 25.90
CA TYR A 74 24.32 -17.20 27.00
C TYR A 74 24.93 -18.52 26.49
N ASP A 75 24.40 -19.10 25.42
CA ASP A 75 24.91 -20.33 24.82
C ASP A 75 26.29 -20.16 24.17
N ARG A 76 26.60 -18.96 23.66
CA ARG A 76 27.87 -18.67 22.97
C ARG A 76 28.98 -18.16 23.90
N TYR A 77 28.62 -17.37 24.90
CA TYR A 77 29.57 -16.60 25.71
C TYR A 77 29.47 -16.90 27.22
N GLY A 78 28.49 -17.68 27.65
CA GLY A 78 28.26 -17.99 29.06
C GLY A 78 27.60 -16.84 29.86
N THR A 79 27.27 -15.72 29.21
CA THR A 79 26.59 -14.55 29.80
C THR A 79 25.48 -14.04 28.88
N ALA A 80 24.42 -13.47 29.46
CA ALA A 80 23.29 -12.95 28.70
C ALA A 80 23.64 -11.68 27.88
N ASP A 81 24.67 -10.95 28.30
CA ASP A 81 25.06 -9.63 27.77
C ASP A 81 26.00 -9.70 26.55
N GLY A 82 26.39 -10.90 26.10
CA GLY A 82 27.25 -11.08 24.93
C GLY A 82 28.71 -10.60 25.14
N PRO A 83 29.54 -10.55 24.09
CA PRO A 83 30.93 -10.15 24.19
C PRO A 83 31.00 -8.65 24.50
N ALA A 84 31.61 -8.30 25.63
CA ALA A 84 31.91 -6.93 26.01
C ALA A 84 32.73 -6.25 24.89
N GLY A 85 32.05 -5.47 24.03
CA GLY A 85 32.76 -4.69 23.02
C GLY A 85 32.03 -4.29 21.74
N PHE A 86 30.81 -4.75 21.44
CA PHE A 86 30.14 -4.32 20.20
C PHE A 86 28.60 -4.36 20.33
N GLY A 87 28.01 -3.23 20.70
CA GLY A 87 26.56 -3.07 20.89
C GLY A 87 26.14 -1.64 21.21
N GLY A 88 26.78 -0.65 20.59
CA GLY A 88 26.38 0.75 20.68
C GLY A 88 25.12 1.02 19.84
N MET A 89 23.96 0.60 20.36
CA MET A 89 22.63 1.10 19.97
C MET A 89 21.60 0.88 21.11
N ASP A 90 22.06 0.79 22.37
CA ASP A 90 21.20 0.89 23.57
C ASP A 90 21.60 2.08 24.46
N ASP A 91 22.67 2.79 24.11
CA ASP A 91 23.21 3.95 24.86
C ASP A 91 22.52 5.29 24.51
N PHE A 92 21.34 5.24 23.88
CA PHE A 92 20.43 6.39 23.75
C PHE A 92 19.33 6.38 24.83
N PHE A 93 19.16 5.25 25.54
CA PHE A 93 18.32 5.13 26.74
C PHE A 93 19.16 5.04 28.04
N GLY A 94 20.42 5.51 27.99
CA GLY A 94 21.40 5.51 29.08
C GLY A 94 21.16 6.55 30.16
N GLY A 95 19.96 6.56 30.75
CA GLY A 95 19.65 7.25 31.99
C GLY A 95 19.28 6.25 33.09
N GLY A 96 20.28 5.58 33.67
CA GLY A 96 20.23 5.07 35.06
C GLY A 96 18.99 4.30 35.52
N PHE A 97 18.37 3.47 34.69
CA PHE A 97 17.35 2.53 35.16
C PHE A 97 18.03 1.29 35.74
N ASP A 98 18.40 1.40 37.00
CA ASP A 98 18.75 0.27 37.85
C ASP A 98 17.60 -0.76 37.78
N MET A 99 17.92 -2.03 37.46
CA MET A 99 16.91 -3.09 37.42
C MET A 99 16.30 -3.37 38.80
N SER A 100 16.91 -2.89 39.90
CA SER A 100 16.27 -2.83 41.21
C SER A 100 15.18 -1.77 41.29
N ASP A 101 15.24 -0.71 40.46
CA ASP A 101 14.25 0.37 40.41
C ASP A 101 13.06 0.04 39.48
N LEU A 102 13.29 -0.80 38.46
CA LEU A 102 12.20 -1.39 37.69
C LEU A 102 11.47 -2.49 38.49
N PHE A 103 12.18 -3.21 39.36
CA PHE A 103 11.57 -4.17 40.29
C PHE A 103 10.91 -3.49 41.50
N SER A 104 11.43 -2.36 41.97
CA SER A 104 10.77 -1.51 42.98
C SER A 104 9.52 -0.83 42.41
N GLN A 105 9.50 -0.47 41.12
CA GLN A 105 8.30 0.09 40.48
C GLN A 105 7.21 -0.96 40.23
N PHE A 106 7.60 -2.23 40.09
CA PHE A 106 6.65 -3.34 39.86
C PHE A 106 6.20 -4.03 41.18
N PHE A 107 7.04 -4.09 42.22
CA PHE A 107 6.74 -4.73 43.51
C PHE A 107 6.68 -3.78 44.71
N GLY A 108 7.11 -2.52 44.58
CA GLY A 108 7.20 -1.53 45.64
C GLY A 108 6.27 -0.34 45.39
N GLY A 109 4.96 -0.56 45.49
CA GLY A 109 3.99 0.47 45.89
C GLY A 109 4.04 1.81 45.14
N GLY A 110 4.48 1.82 43.89
CA GLY A 110 4.46 3.00 43.03
C GLY A 110 3.03 3.26 42.58
N ALA A 111 2.53 4.45 42.89
CA ALA A 111 1.26 4.99 42.42
C ALA A 111 1.25 5.17 40.88
N ALA A 112 1.33 4.08 40.12
CA ALA A 112 0.85 4.02 38.76
C ALA A 112 -0.68 4.09 38.88
N GLY A 113 -1.19 5.32 38.80
CA GLY A 113 -2.55 5.68 39.17
C GLY A 113 -3.57 4.66 38.68
N ALA A 114 -4.49 4.32 39.58
CA ALA A 114 -5.78 3.77 39.23
C ALA A 114 -6.47 4.76 38.28
N GLY A 115 -6.10 4.69 37.00
CA GLY A 115 -6.68 5.51 35.95
C GLY A 115 -8.17 5.20 35.91
N ARG A 116 -9.00 6.24 35.94
CA ARG A 116 -10.43 6.12 35.67
C ARG A 116 -10.64 5.16 34.50
N VAL A 117 -11.54 4.20 34.67
CA VAL A 117 -11.99 3.32 33.59
C VAL A 117 -12.39 4.22 32.43
N ARG A 118 -11.80 4.00 31.25
CA ARG A 118 -12.16 4.78 30.06
C ARG A 118 -13.61 4.45 29.71
N THR A 119 -14.50 5.38 29.98
CA THR A 119 -15.94 5.28 29.67
C THR A 119 -16.23 5.68 28.22
N ARG A 120 -15.35 6.47 27.60
CA ARG A 120 -15.44 6.83 26.18
C ARG A 120 -15.37 5.59 25.28
N GLY A 121 -16.08 5.66 24.17
CA GLY A 121 -16.00 4.71 23.09
C GLY A 121 -14.59 4.58 22.53
N ARG A 122 -14.23 3.38 22.05
CA ARG A 122 -12.94 3.17 21.40
C ARG A 122 -13.04 3.53 19.92
N ASP A 123 -11.94 4.05 19.39
CA ASP A 123 -11.83 4.27 17.95
C ASP A 123 -11.71 2.92 17.24
N MET A 124 -12.31 2.84 16.06
CA MET A 124 -12.27 1.66 15.22
C MET A 124 -11.43 1.94 13.98
N SER A 125 -10.76 0.93 13.45
CA SER A 125 -10.01 1.04 12.20
C SER A 125 -10.45 -0.01 11.21
N VAL A 126 -10.74 0.39 9.98
CA VAL A 126 -11.06 -0.51 8.87
C VAL A 126 -10.13 -0.20 7.70
N THR A 127 -9.53 -1.24 7.12
CA THR A 127 -8.75 -1.10 5.88
C THR A 127 -9.67 -1.31 4.69
N LEU A 128 -9.69 -0.34 3.78
CA LEU A 128 -10.47 -0.35 2.57
C LEU A 128 -9.53 -0.41 1.36
N THR A 129 -9.54 -1.55 0.67
CA THR A 129 -8.76 -1.75 -0.55
C THR A 129 -9.56 -1.28 -1.76
N ILE A 130 -8.96 -0.39 -2.55
CA ILE A 130 -9.51 0.14 -3.82
C ILE A 130 -8.52 -0.04 -4.96
N THR A 131 -9.03 -0.09 -6.18
CA THR A 131 -8.19 -0.13 -7.39
C THR A 131 -7.59 1.26 -7.69
N LEU A 132 -6.55 1.28 -8.52
CA LEU A 132 -5.95 2.54 -8.98
C LEU A 132 -6.94 3.41 -9.76
N GLN A 133 -7.82 2.79 -10.56
CA GLN A 133 -8.87 3.47 -11.31
C GLN A 133 -9.91 4.12 -10.37
N GLU A 134 -10.36 3.37 -9.36
CA GLU A 134 -11.26 3.88 -8.32
C GLU A 134 -10.64 5.05 -7.53
N ALA A 135 -9.34 4.97 -7.24
CA ALA A 135 -8.61 6.06 -6.61
C ALA A 135 -8.50 7.30 -7.53
N ALA A 136 -8.48 7.11 -8.85
CA ALA A 136 -8.45 8.21 -9.80
C ALA A 136 -9.80 8.91 -9.93
N THR A 137 -10.91 8.17 -10.01
CA THR A 137 -12.24 8.80 -10.14
C THR A 137 -12.77 9.37 -8.83
N GLY A 138 -12.35 8.80 -7.70
CA GLY A 138 -13.08 8.93 -6.44
C GLY A 138 -14.36 8.10 -6.47
N LEU A 139 -14.86 7.71 -5.30
CA LEU A 139 -16.10 6.95 -5.18
C LEU A 139 -16.68 7.06 -3.76
N ASP A 140 -17.97 6.80 -3.67
CA ASP A 140 -18.66 6.62 -2.39
C ASP A 140 -18.83 5.14 -2.12
N ARG A 141 -18.25 4.65 -1.01
CA ARG A 141 -18.34 3.22 -0.63
C ARG A 141 -19.08 3.07 0.69
N THR A 142 -20.13 2.26 0.69
CA THR A 142 -20.78 1.86 1.94
C THR A 142 -20.03 0.67 2.55
N ILE A 143 -19.53 0.86 3.76
CA ILE A 143 -18.88 -0.17 4.57
C ILE A 143 -19.87 -0.66 5.62
N THR A 144 -19.99 -1.98 5.75
CA THR A 144 -20.69 -2.64 6.85
C THR A 144 -19.67 -3.11 7.88
N TYR A 145 -19.88 -2.78 9.15
CA TYR A 145 -19.02 -3.22 10.24
C TYR A 145 -19.80 -3.39 11.53
N ASP A 146 -19.22 -4.17 12.45
CA ASP A 146 -19.84 -4.53 13.71
C ASP A 146 -19.25 -3.67 14.80
N ARG A 147 -20.11 -2.95 15.53
CA ARG A 147 -19.68 -2.10 16.64
C ARG A 147 -20.60 -2.25 17.84
N LEU A 148 -20.12 -1.82 19.00
CA LEU A 148 -21.03 -1.52 20.11
C LEU A 148 -21.74 -0.22 19.79
N ALA A 149 -23.04 -0.27 19.52
CA ALA A 149 -23.89 0.89 19.31
C ALA A 149 -24.63 1.24 20.62
N PRO A 150 -25.16 2.47 20.77
CA PRO A 150 -26.04 2.79 21.88
C PRO A 150 -27.22 1.81 21.91
N CYS A 151 -27.54 1.28 23.09
CA CYS A 151 -28.63 0.32 23.24
C CYS A 151 -29.95 0.97 22.82
N GLU A 152 -30.69 0.34 21.89
CA GLU A 152 -31.94 0.89 21.35
C GLU A 152 -33.03 1.00 22.44
N ASP A 153 -33.14 0.01 23.32
CA ASP A 153 -34.19 -0.04 24.34
C ASP A 153 -34.08 1.07 25.41
N CYS A 154 -32.87 1.44 25.82
CA CYS A 154 -32.63 2.47 26.83
C CYS A 154 -32.05 3.77 26.26
N GLY A 155 -31.94 3.90 24.94
CA GLY A 155 -31.30 5.05 24.28
C GLY A 155 -29.83 5.27 24.69
N GLY A 156 -29.17 4.20 25.14
CA GLY A 156 -27.79 4.23 25.63
C GLY A 156 -27.58 4.71 27.06
N THR A 157 -28.64 5.00 27.82
CA THR A 157 -28.53 5.41 29.24
C THR A 157 -28.11 4.27 30.17
N GLY A 158 -28.40 3.02 29.79
CA GLY A 158 -28.18 1.83 30.61
C GLY A 158 -29.27 1.57 31.64
N SER A 159 -30.28 2.43 31.78
CA SER A 159 -31.40 2.25 32.70
C SER A 159 -32.65 1.77 31.97
N ALA A 160 -33.41 0.83 32.56
CA ALA A 160 -34.67 0.36 32.01
C ALA A 160 -35.73 1.48 31.91
N ASP A 161 -35.73 2.39 32.88
CA ASP A 161 -36.73 3.47 33.00
C ASP A 161 -36.22 4.82 32.47
N GLY A 162 -35.00 4.85 31.89
CA GLY A 162 -34.31 6.09 31.54
C GLY A 162 -33.93 6.94 32.77
N SER A 163 -33.96 6.35 33.97
CA SER A 163 -33.53 7.03 35.20
C SER A 163 -32.05 7.39 35.12
N ALA A 164 -31.72 8.61 35.56
CA ALA A 164 -30.35 9.09 35.53
C ALA A 164 -29.48 8.27 36.50
N PRO A 165 -28.20 8.02 36.16
CA PRO A 165 -27.29 7.32 37.05
C PRO A 165 -27.13 8.07 38.38
N VAL A 166 -27.22 7.37 39.50
CA VAL A 166 -27.00 7.94 40.83
C VAL A 166 -25.51 7.90 41.15
N THR A 167 -24.99 8.92 41.85
CA THR A 167 -23.59 8.91 42.29
C THR A 167 -23.35 7.74 43.25
N CYS A 168 -22.33 6.94 43.00
CA CYS A 168 -22.01 5.78 43.82
C CYS A 168 -21.74 6.21 45.28
N PRO A 169 -22.51 5.70 46.26
CA PRO A 169 -22.36 6.09 47.66
C PRO A 169 -21.04 5.58 48.27
N GLU A 170 -20.51 4.44 47.83
CA GLU A 170 -19.28 3.86 48.38
C GLU A 170 -18.01 4.63 47.99
N CYS A 171 -17.94 5.16 46.76
CA CYS A 171 -16.77 5.93 46.30
C CYS A 171 -17.01 7.44 46.16
N GLY A 172 -18.24 7.91 46.40
CA GLY A 172 -18.62 9.31 46.22
C GLY A 172 -18.41 9.85 44.81
N GLY A 173 -18.56 9.00 43.78
CA GLY A 173 -18.36 9.40 42.38
C GLY A 173 -16.92 9.34 41.86
N THR A 174 -15.96 8.96 42.70
CA THR A 174 -14.54 8.90 42.29
C THR A 174 -14.20 7.66 41.47
N GLY A 175 -15.00 6.59 41.58
CA GLY A 175 -14.79 5.30 40.92
C GLY A 175 -13.73 4.42 41.61
N VAL A 176 -13.02 4.93 42.60
CA VAL A 176 -11.98 4.21 43.33
C VAL A 176 -12.22 4.33 44.83
N VAL A 177 -11.96 3.26 45.56
CA VAL A 177 -12.02 3.24 47.03
C VAL A 177 -10.60 3.12 47.57
N THR A 178 -10.31 3.87 48.63
CA THR A 178 -9.00 3.82 49.29
C THR A 178 -9.09 2.85 50.46
N SER A 179 -8.34 1.75 50.39
CA SER A 179 -8.20 0.79 51.49
C SER A 179 -6.91 1.06 52.26
N TRP A 180 -7.00 0.97 53.59
CA TRP A 180 -5.85 1.10 54.49
C TRP A 180 -5.46 -0.30 54.96
N GLN A 181 -4.29 -0.77 54.56
CA GLN A 181 -3.75 -2.05 55.00
C GLN A 181 -2.67 -1.79 56.06
N HIS A 182 -2.82 -2.42 57.22
CA HIS A 182 -1.79 -2.39 58.26
C HIS A 182 -0.70 -3.41 57.91
N THR A 183 0.48 -2.92 57.57
CA THR A 183 1.67 -3.75 57.35
C THR A 183 2.65 -3.57 58.52
N ILE A 184 3.65 -4.45 58.59
CA ILE A 184 4.69 -4.42 59.65
C ILE A 184 5.48 -3.09 59.63
N LEU A 185 5.47 -2.37 58.50
CA LEU A 185 6.15 -1.09 58.29
C LEU A 185 5.24 0.14 58.48
N GLY A 186 3.98 -0.03 58.88
CA GLY A 186 3.02 1.06 59.11
C GLY A 186 1.70 0.88 58.36
N ARG A 187 0.95 1.98 58.19
CA ARG A 187 -0.32 1.97 57.43
C ARG A 187 -0.02 2.24 55.96
N MET A 188 -0.17 1.23 55.10
CA MET A 188 -0.06 1.37 53.66
C MET A 188 -1.43 1.72 53.08
N GLN A 189 -1.48 2.76 52.24
CA GLN A 189 -2.69 3.19 51.55
C GLN A 189 -2.70 2.58 50.15
N THR A 190 -3.69 1.75 49.84
CA THR A 190 -3.87 1.14 48.52
C THR A 190 -5.18 1.63 47.90
N GLN A 191 -5.14 2.04 46.63
CA GLN A 191 -6.35 2.39 45.88
C GLN A 191 -6.79 1.17 45.07
N SER A 192 -8.06 0.82 45.17
CA SER A 192 -8.69 -0.23 44.36
C SER A 192 -9.92 0.32 43.64
N THR A 193 -10.27 -0.28 42.50
CA THR A 193 -11.54 0.03 41.81
C THR A 193 -12.71 -0.21 42.76
N CYS A 194 -13.66 0.73 42.82
CA CYS A 194 -14.85 0.60 43.66
C CYS A 194 -15.65 -0.66 43.24
N PRO A 195 -15.96 -1.57 44.18
CA PRO A 195 -16.67 -2.82 43.85
C PRO A 195 -18.14 -2.58 43.49
N GLU A 196 -18.78 -1.53 44.01
CA GLU A 196 -20.18 -1.21 43.73
C GLU A 196 -20.40 -0.57 42.34
N CYS A 197 -19.50 0.30 41.88
CA CYS A 197 -19.65 0.98 40.58
C CYS A 197 -18.66 0.52 39.50
N HIS A 198 -17.79 -0.44 39.81
CA HIS A 198 -16.75 -0.97 38.91
C HIS A 198 -15.90 0.11 38.21
N GLY A 199 -15.62 1.22 38.89
CA GLY A 199 -14.80 2.30 38.34
C GLY A 199 -15.53 3.40 37.60
N THR A 200 -16.86 3.27 37.41
CA THR A 200 -17.66 4.28 36.69
C THR A 200 -18.04 5.48 37.55
N GLY A 201 -18.00 5.35 38.89
CA GLY A 201 -18.44 6.39 39.83
C GLY A 201 -19.97 6.54 39.93
N GLN A 202 -20.74 5.79 39.15
CA GLN A 202 -22.19 5.89 39.11
C GLN A 202 -22.84 4.49 39.18
N VAL A 203 -23.98 4.41 39.85
CA VAL A 203 -24.78 3.18 40.00
C VAL A 203 -26.14 3.41 39.34
N ILE A 204 -26.65 2.38 38.69
CA ILE A 204 -27.99 2.38 38.10
C ILE A 204 -28.87 1.49 38.98
N GLU A 205 -29.99 2.02 39.46
CA GLU A 205 -30.93 1.27 40.31
C GLU A 205 -31.67 0.18 39.53
N HIS A 206 -32.06 0.48 38.28
CA HIS A 206 -32.80 -0.41 37.39
C HIS A 206 -32.02 -0.61 36.08
N PRO A 207 -31.06 -1.56 36.03
CA PRO A 207 -30.30 -1.81 34.82
C PRO A 207 -31.20 -2.31 33.69
N CYS A 208 -30.96 -1.83 32.48
CA CYS A 208 -31.66 -2.30 31.28
C CYS A 208 -31.31 -3.78 31.01
N GLU A 209 -32.31 -4.62 30.79
CA GLU A 209 -32.15 -6.07 30.56
C GLU A 209 -31.37 -6.40 29.27
N THR A 210 -31.48 -5.56 28.24
CA THR A 210 -30.84 -5.81 26.93
C THR A 210 -29.33 -5.55 26.94
N CYS A 211 -28.88 -4.62 27.79
CA CYS A 211 -27.47 -4.20 27.84
C CYS A 211 -26.81 -4.39 29.21
N ASP A 212 -27.51 -5.03 30.16
CA ASP A 212 -27.06 -5.27 31.54
C ASP A 212 -26.50 -4.00 32.23
N GLY A 213 -27.10 -2.83 31.98
CA GLY A 213 -26.64 -1.57 32.56
C GLY A 213 -25.44 -0.89 31.89
N GLN A 214 -24.95 -1.42 30.77
CA GLN A 214 -23.80 -0.86 30.05
C GLN A 214 -24.17 0.31 29.12
N GLY A 215 -25.41 0.37 28.64
CA GLY A 215 -25.89 1.39 27.71
C GLY A 215 -25.41 1.19 26.26
N ARG A 216 -24.90 0.01 25.90
CA ARG A 216 -24.46 -0.30 24.55
C ARG A 216 -24.62 -1.78 24.24
N THR A 217 -24.90 -2.10 22.99
CA THR A 217 -25.12 -3.47 22.49
C THR A 217 -24.42 -3.67 21.15
N PRO A 218 -24.02 -4.90 20.80
CA PRO A 218 -23.50 -5.19 19.46
C PRO A 218 -24.55 -4.89 18.39
N SER A 219 -24.17 -4.14 17.36
CA SER A 219 -25.02 -3.80 16.22
C SER A 219 -24.23 -3.83 14.91
N HIS A 220 -24.93 -4.16 13.82
CA HIS A 220 -24.41 -4.13 12.46
C HIS A 220 -24.71 -2.78 11.82
N GLU A 221 -23.69 -1.96 11.63
CA GLU A 221 -23.83 -0.58 11.19
C GLU A 221 -23.32 -0.40 9.77
N LYS A 222 -23.92 0.57 9.06
CA LYS A 222 -23.55 0.92 7.68
C LYS A 222 -23.16 2.38 7.63
N VAL A 223 -21.94 2.64 7.17
CA VAL A 223 -21.44 4.00 6.98
C VAL A 223 -20.97 4.16 5.56
N THR A 224 -21.43 5.23 4.90
CA THR A 224 -20.94 5.62 3.58
C THR A 224 -19.71 6.50 3.74
N VAL A 225 -18.61 6.07 3.13
CA VAL A 225 -17.33 6.77 3.14
C VAL A 225 -17.15 7.43 1.78
N HIS A 226 -17.00 8.75 1.79
CA HIS A 226 -16.71 9.54 0.60
C HIS A 226 -15.19 9.54 0.37
N ILE A 227 -14.75 8.91 -0.71
CA ILE A 227 -13.33 8.82 -1.06
C ILE A 227 -13.02 9.83 -2.16
N PRO A 228 -12.24 10.88 -1.88
CA PRO A 228 -11.90 11.88 -2.87
C PRO A 228 -11.02 11.30 -3.98
N ALA A 229 -11.15 11.86 -5.18
CA ALA A 229 -10.27 11.57 -6.30
C ALA A 229 -8.81 11.92 -5.94
N GLY A 230 -7.86 11.11 -6.40
CA GLY A 230 -6.43 11.33 -6.20
C GLY A 230 -5.87 10.76 -4.90
N VAL A 231 -6.70 10.07 -4.12
CA VAL A 231 -6.28 9.48 -2.83
C VAL A 231 -5.09 8.54 -2.97
N ALA A 232 -4.10 8.67 -2.10
CA ALA A 232 -2.90 7.83 -2.06
C ALA A 232 -3.06 6.65 -1.08
N SER A 233 -2.30 5.59 -1.32
CA SER A 233 -2.24 4.46 -0.39
C SER A 233 -1.68 4.90 0.96
N GLY A 234 -2.24 4.39 2.05
CA GLY A 234 -1.85 4.73 3.43
C GLY A 234 -2.57 5.95 4.01
N MET A 235 -3.34 6.69 3.21
CA MET A 235 -4.18 7.78 3.71
C MET A 235 -5.25 7.27 4.68
N GLN A 236 -5.57 8.11 5.66
CA GLN A 236 -6.57 7.80 6.70
C GLN A 236 -7.68 8.84 6.64
N LEU A 237 -8.92 8.37 6.56
CA LEU A 237 -10.13 9.18 6.66
C LEU A 237 -10.81 8.89 7.99
N SER A 238 -11.07 9.92 8.80
CA SER A 238 -11.77 9.78 10.07
C SER A 238 -13.24 10.13 9.91
N ILE A 239 -14.12 9.26 10.42
CA ILE A 239 -15.57 9.50 10.49
C ILE A 239 -15.93 9.63 11.97
N GLU A 240 -16.32 10.83 12.36
CA GLU A 240 -16.61 11.16 13.75
C GLU A 240 -17.81 10.37 14.28
N GLY A 241 -17.68 9.81 15.49
CA GLY A 241 -18.77 9.09 16.18
C GLY A 241 -19.16 7.73 15.59
N ALA A 242 -18.49 7.29 14.53
CA ALA A 242 -18.67 5.98 13.91
C ALA A 242 -17.82 4.86 14.55
N GLY A 243 -17.08 5.15 15.62
CA GLY A 243 -16.41 4.13 16.44
C GLY A 243 -17.38 3.45 17.41
N GLU A 244 -16.86 2.80 18.45
CA GLU A 244 -17.72 2.18 19.46
C GLU A 244 -18.43 3.24 20.32
N ALA A 245 -19.64 2.93 20.79
CA ALA A 245 -20.36 3.74 21.75
C ALA A 245 -19.65 3.73 23.11
N GLY A 246 -19.65 4.90 23.76
CA GLY A 246 -19.24 5.01 25.15
C GLY A 246 -20.21 4.30 26.09
N VAL A 247 -19.73 4.03 27.30
CA VAL A 247 -20.54 3.45 28.37
C VAL A 247 -21.56 4.48 28.83
N ARG A 248 -22.84 4.10 28.94
CA ARG A 248 -23.93 4.93 29.47
C ARG A 248 -24.04 6.31 28.80
N GLY A 249 -23.94 6.35 27.47
CA GLY A 249 -24.11 7.57 26.68
C GLY A 249 -22.88 8.49 26.65
N ASP A 250 -21.72 8.03 27.14
CA ASP A 250 -20.46 8.75 26.95
C ASP A 250 -20.06 8.81 25.46
N ARG A 251 -19.16 9.74 25.11
CA ARG A 251 -18.76 10.04 23.74
C ARG A 251 -18.32 8.78 23.00
N ALA A 252 -18.90 8.56 21.82
CA ALA A 252 -18.47 7.50 20.91
C ALA A 252 -17.07 7.78 20.35
N GLY A 253 -16.32 6.71 20.03
CA GLY A 253 -15.07 6.82 19.31
C GLY A 253 -15.30 7.15 17.83
N ASP A 254 -14.21 7.27 17.08
CA ASP A 254 -14.24 7.56 15.65
C ASP A 254 -13.90 6.32 14.81
N LEU A 255 -14.36 6.29 13.56
CA LEU A 255 -13.98 5.26 12.58
C LEU A 255 -12.87 5.79 11.68
N ILE A 256 -11.69 5.19 11.79
CA ILE A 256 -10.51 5.50 10.98
C ILE A 256 -10.47 4.52 9.80
N VAL A 257 -10.80 5.01 8.61
CA VAL A 257 -10.74 4.25 7.37
C VAL A 257 -9.37 4.44 6.75
N ARG A 258 -8.55 3.37 6.77
CA ARG A 258 -7.25 3.35 6.09
C ARG A 258 -7.46 2.90 4.65
N ILE A 259 -7.01 3.70 3.70
CA ILE A 259 -7.13 3.38 2.29
C ILE A 259 -5.87 2.66 1.82
N GLU A 260 -6.07 1.55 1.13
CA GLU A 260 -5.02 0.79 0.47
C GLU A 260 -5.30 0.73 -1.02
N VAL A 261 -4.43 1.33 -1.83
CA VAL A 261 -4.60 1.31 -3.29
C VAL A 261 -3.88 0.07 -3.83
N ALA A 262 -4.65 -0.84 -4.41
CA ALA A 262 -4.13 -2.03 -5.08
C ALA A 262 -3.33 -1.62 -6.32
N GLN A 263 -2.14 -2.18 -6.46
CA GLN A 263 -1.29 -1.98 -7.62
C GLN A 263 -1.86 -2.75 -8.82
N GLN A 264 -1.92 -2.10 -9.98
CA GLN A 264 -2.22 -2.76 -11.25
C GLN A 264 -0.92 -3.19 -11.94
N PRO A 265 -0.93 -4.28 -12.74
CA PRO A 265 0.27 -4.75 -13.44
C PRO A 265 0.78 -3.73 -14.47
N ASP A 266 -0.13 -3.10 -15.19
CA ASP A 266 0.19 -2.28 -16.37
C ASP A 266 0.52 -0.82 -16.01
N LEU A 267 0.11 -0.38 -14.82
CA LEU A 267 0.20 1.01 -14.36
C LEU A 267 0.79 1.08 -12.95
N VAL A 268 1.95 1.72 -12.85
CA VAL A 268 2.64 1.99 -11.59
C VAL A 268 2.50 3.47 -11.26
N ARG A 269 1.94 3.78 -10.08
CA ARG A 269 1.80 5.16 -9.61
C ARG A 269 3.09 5.66 -8.96
N GLN A 270 3.58 6.80 -9.40
CA GLN A 270 4.68 7.53 -8.76
C GLN A 270 4.24 8.98 -8.48
N GLY A 271 3.77 9.24 -7.25
CA GLY A 271 3.18 10.54 -6.90
C GLY A 271 1.86 10.75 -7.65
N ASP A 272 1.80 11.82 -8.44
CA ASP A 272 0.64 12.11 -9.32
C ASP A 272 0.85 11.55 -10.74
N ASP A 273 2.06 11.14 -11.09
CA ASP A 273 2.38 10.57 -12.39
C ASP A 273 2.10 9.06 -12.42
N LEU A 274 1.71 8.56 -13.59
CA LEU A 274 1.50 7.14 -13.86
C LEU A 274 2.56 6.64 -14.83
N ILE A 275 3.12 5.47 -14.58
CA ILE A 275 4.15 4.86 -15.39
C ILE A 275 3.60 3.57 -15.99
N CYS A 276 3.70 3.42 -17.31
CA CYS A 276 3.39 2.19 -18.01
C CYS A 276 4.54 1.79 -18.94
N ALA A 277 4.67 0.48 -19.18
CA ALA A 277 5.54 -0.02 -20.23
C ALA A 277 4.74 -0.13 -21.53
N VAL A 278 5.33 0.35 -22.63
CA VAL A 278 4.73 0.25 -23.97
C VAL A 278 5.69 -0.50 -24.85
N ASP A 279 5.22 -1.59 -25.43
CA ASP A 279 5.96 -2.33 -26.44
C ASP A 279 5.69 -1.71 -27.83
N ILE A 280 6.75 -1.27 -28.49
CA ILE A 280 6.69 -0.69 -29.84
C ILE A 280 7.59 -1.49 -30.78
N ASP A 281 7.22 -1.53 -32.05
CA ASP A 281 8.06 -2.18 -33.06
C ASP A 281 9.31 -1.33 -33.36
N CYS A 282 10.40 -1.98 -33.73
CA CYS A 282 11.61 -1.30 -34.18
C CYS A 282 11.38 -0.33 -35.34
N PHE A 283 10.44 -0.61 -36.25
CA PHE A 283 10.07 0.30 -37.34
C PHE A 283 9.32 1.53 -36.84
N GLU A 284 8.41 1.34 -35.88
CA GLU A 284 7.66 2.43 -35.23
C GLU A 284 8.61 3.37 -34.48
N ALA A 285 9.61 2.80 -33.79
CA ALA A 285 10.66 3.58 -33.13
C ALA A 285 11.51 4.38 -34.13
N MET A 286 11.86 3.78 -35.28
CA MET A 286 12.68 4.43 -36.31
C MET A 286 11.95 5.55 -37.05
N LEU A 287 10.70 5.32 -37.44
CA LEU A 287 9.92 6.23 -38.29
C LEU A 287 9.05 7.21 -37.49
N GLY A 288 8.85 6.94 -36.21
CA GLY A 288 7.83 7.58 -35.40
C GLY A 288 6.46 6.93 -35.64
N ALA A 289 5.65 6.89 -34.59
CA ALA A 289 4.33 6.28 -34.64
C ALA A 289 3.39 6.99 -33.66
N THR A 290 2.10 6.96 -33.99
CA THR A 290 1.06 7.44 -33.09
C THR A 290 0.08 6.31 -32.88
N PHE A 291 -0.20 6.01 -31.62
CA PHE A 291 -1.17 4.99 -31.25
C PHE A 291 -2.00 5.45 -30.06
N THR A 292 -3.15 4.80 -29.86
CA THR A 292 -4.11 5.15 -28.81
C THR A 292 -4.18 4.04 -27.80
N MET A 293 -4.15 4.39 -26.51
CA MET A 293 -4.31 3.47 -25.39
C MET A 293 -5.41 3.93 -24.43
N GLU A 294 -5.88 3.03 -23.58
CA GLU A 294 -6.85 3.36 -22.53
C GLU A 294 -6.13 4.08 -21.39
N GLY A 295 -6.74 5.19 -20.92
CA GLY A 295 -6.26 5.94 -19.76
C GLY A 295 -6.74 5.33 -18.45
N ILE A 296 -6.35 5.95 -17.34
CA ILE A 296 -6.77 5.52 -16.00
C ILE A 296 -8.27 5.80 -15.76
N MET A 297 -8.82 6.86 -16.36
CA MET A 297 -10.24 7.19 -16.19
C MET A 297 -11.12 6.31 -17.08
N PRO A 298 -12.36 5.99 -16.66
CA PRO A 298 -13.30 5.26 -17.49
C PRO A 298 -13.55 5.98 -18.82
N HIS A 299 -13.44 5.24 -19.93
CA HIS A 299 -13.65 5.75 -21.31
C HIS A 299 -12.65 6.83 -21.75
N GLU A 300 -11.53 6.98 -21.05
CA GLU A 300 -10.44 7.87 -21.46
C GLU A 300 -9.55 7.18 -22.50
N GLN A 301 -9.29 7.88 -23.60
CA GLN A 301 -8.34 7.47 -24.61
C GLN A 301 -7.16 8.45 -24.64
N VAL A 302 -5.96 7.90 -24.58
CA VAL A 302 -4.70 8.65 -24.60
C VAL A 302 -4.03 8.42 -25.94
N GLU A 303 -3.80 9.50 -26.67
CA GLU A 303 -2.99 9.48 -27.89
C GLU A 303 -1.52 9.66 -27.51
N VAL A 304 -0.71 8.64 -27.77
CA VAL A 304 0.73 8.66 -27.50
C VAL A 304 1.46 8.82 -28.81
N ASN A 305 2.20 9.93 -28.93
CA ASN A 305 3.06 10.23 -30.07
C ASN A 305 4.49 9.80 -29.75
N ILE A 306 4.99 8.83 -30.50
CA ILE A 306 6.37 8.35 -30.44
C ILE A 306 7.17 9.10 -31.51
N PRO A 307 8.16 9.93 -31.13
CA PRO A 307 9.00 10.61 -32.08
C PRO A 307 9.90 9.64 -32.86
N ALA A 308 10.26 10.00 -34.09
CA ALA A 308 11.21 9.22 -34.88
C ALA A 308 12.59 9.18 -34.20
N GLY A 309 13.22 8.00 -34.22
CA GLY A 309 14.52 7.77 -33.58
C GLY A 309 14.45 7.47 -32.09
N THR A 310 13.27 7.15 -31.55
CA THR A 310 13.08 6.75 -30.15
C THR A 310 13.94 5.54 -29.81
N GLN A 311 14.61 5.57 -28.65
CA GLN A 311 15.46 4.50 -28.16
C GLN A 311 14.72 3.62 -27.13
N PRO A 312 15.15 2.35 -26.97
CA PRO A 312 14.67 1.52 -25.88
C PRO A 312 14.97 2.17 -24.52
N GLY A 313 13.98 2.22 -23.65
CA GLY A 313 14.06 2.85 -22.32
C GLY A 313 13.77 4.36 -22.32
N ASP A 314 13.51 4.98 -23.48
CA ASP A 314 13.08 6.37 -23.51
C ASP A 314 11.74 6.56 -22.78
N HIS A 315 11.60 7.70 -22.10
CA HIS A 315 10.42 8.07 -21.35
C HIS A 315 9.59 9.09 -22.13
N ILE A 316 8.49 8.65 -22.72
CA ILE A 316 7.54 9.52 -23.42
C ILE A 316 6.49 10.01 -22.43
N ARG A 317 6.48 11.33 -22.17
CA ARG A 317 5.57 11.96 -21.21
C ARG A 317 4.34 12.54 -21.90
N VAL A 318 3.16 12.11 -21.49
CA VAL A 318 1.86 12.66 -21.93
C VAL A 318 1.19 13.39 -20.76
N PRO A 319 1.16 14.72 -20.77
CA PRO A 319 0.61 15.51 -19.66
C PRO A 319 -0.91 15.37 -19.58
N GLY A 320 -1.46 15.41 -18.36
CA GLY A 320 -2.91 15.42 -18.12
C GLY A 320 -3.57 14.04 -18.00
N TYR A 321 -2.81 12.96 -18.22
CA TYR A 321 -3.30 11.58 -18.19
C TYR A 321 -2.83 10.77 -16.96
N GLY A 322 -2.24 11.44 -15.96
CA GLY A 322 -1.89 10.83 -14.68
C GLY A 322 -3.03 10.81 -13.66
N MET A 323 -2.67 10.64 -12.38
CA MET A 323 -3.59 10.74 -11.25
C MET A 323 -4.01 12.20 -11.01
N PRO A 324 -5.26 12.45 -10.61
CA PRO A 324 -5.67 13.78 -10.18
C PRO A 324 -5.03 14.15 -8.85
N ASN A 325 -4.78 15.44 -8.68
CA ASN A 325 -4.28 15.95 -7.41
C ASN A 325 -5.41 15.99 -6.37
N LEU A 326 -5.11 15.54 -5.15
CA LEU A 326 -6.09 15.46 -4.05
C LEU A 326 -6.71 16.83 -3.69
N TYR A 327 -5.90 17.90 -3.70
CA TYR A 327 -6.36 19.25 -3.32
C TYR A 327 -6.95 20.00 -4.50
N ASN A 328 -6.50 19.69 -5.72
CA ASN A 328 -7.01 20.30 -6.94
C ASN A 328 -7.33 19.23 -7.99
N PRO A 329 -8.54 18.63 -7.95
CA PRO A 329 -8.92 17.53 -8.84
C PRO A 329 -8.91 17.89 -10.32
N SER A 330 -8.96 19.19 -10.66
CA SER A 330 -8.86 19.66 -12.04
C SER A 330 -7.45 19.55 -12.62
N GLN A 331 -6.42 19.46 -11.77
CA GLN A 331 -5.05 19.20 -12.19
C GLN A 331 -4.74 17.72 -12.10
N ARG A 332 -4.10 17.20 -13.14
CA ARG A 332 -3.67 15.80 -13.22
C ARG A 332 -2.18 15.75 -13.50
N GLY A 333 -1.55 14.70 -12.98
CA GLY A 333 -0.20 14.34 -13.36
C GLY A 333 -0.11 13.89 -14.83
N SER A 334 1.03 13.34 -15.17
CA SER A 334 1.34 12.85 -16.52
C SER A 334 1.34 11.33 -16.57
N LEU A 335 1.03 10.79 -17.74
CA LEU A 335 1.37 9.42 -18.08
C LEU A 335 2.80 9.40 -18.63
N VAL A 336 3.63 8.50 -18.14
CA VAL A 336 5.01 8.29 -18.57
C VAL A 336 5.11 6.89 -19.15
N CYS A 337 5.23 6.82 -20.47
CA CYS A 337 5.38 5.58 -21.20
C CYS A 337 6.87 5.25 -21.29
N ILE A 338 7.29 4.13 -20.70
CA ILE A 338 8.63 3.57 -20.86
C ILE A 338 8.60 2.68 -22.11
N VAL A 339 9.45 3.03 -23.07
CA VAL A 339 9.48 2.36 -24.37
C VAL A 339 10.27 1.07 -24.31
N ASN A 340 9.61 -0.05 -24.60
CA ASN A 340 10.25 -1.34 -24.84
C ASN A 340 10.24 -1.62 -26.34
N LEU A 341 11.42 -1.93 -26.89
CA LEU A 341 11.55 -2.18 -28.32
C LEU A 341 11.41 -3.67 -28.62
N THR A 342 10.44 -4.02 -29.45
CA THR A 342 10.24 -5.37 -29.96
C THR A 342 10.77 -5.46 -31.38
N VAL A 343 11.54 -6.51 -31.66
CA VAL A 343 12.03 -6.82 -33.02
C VAL A 343 11.10 -7.88 -33.62
N PRO A 344 10.46 -7.61 -34.77
CA PRO A 344 9.55 -8.54 -35.41
C PRO A 344 10.29 -9.80 -35.87
N LYS A 345 9.64 -10.95 -35.73
CA LYS A 345 10.21 -12.28 -36.06
C LYS A 345 9.66 -12.86 -37.36
N ASP A 346 8.66 -12.21 -37.92
CA ASP A 346 7.80 -12.65 -39.01
C ASP A 346 8.01 -11.81 -40.28
N LEU A 347 9.26 -11.42 -40.52
CA LEU A 347 9.64 -10.70 -41.73
C LEU A 347 9.45 -11.58 -42.97
N THR A 348 8.77 -11.02 -43.97
CA THR A 348 8.65 -11.65 -45.29
C THR A 348 9.98 -11.61 -46.04
N PRO A 349 10.20 -12.48 -47.04
CA PRO A 349 11.43 -12.45 -47.84
C PRO A 349 11.69 -11.08 -48.50
N ALA A 350 10.63 -10.42 -48.99
CA ALA A 350 10.72 -9.09 -49.59
C ALA A 350 11.16 -8.01 -48.58
N GLN A 351 10.59 -8.02 -47.37
CA GLN A 351 10.98 -7.08 -46.30
C GLN A 351 12.41 -7.33 -45.82
N THR A 352 12.82 -8.61 -45.74
CA THR A 352 14.19 -8.98 -45.33
C THR A 352 15.21 -8.44 -46.33
N GLN A 353 14.96 -8.59 -47.63
CA GLN A 353 15.85 -8.06 -48.68
C GLN A 353 15.99 -6.53 -48.60
N GLN A 354 14.90 -5.81 -48.33
CA GLN A 354 14.94 -4.35 -48.14
C GLN A 354 15.77 -3.94 -46.91
N LEU A 355 15.64 -4.67 -45.80
CA LEU A 355 16.42 -4.42 -44.60
C LEU A 355 17.91 -4.71 -44.79
N GLU A 356 18.25 -5.78 -45.50
CA GLU A 356 19.64 -6.12 -45.82
C GLU A 356 20.31 -5.02 -46.66
N ALA A 357 19.59 -4.46 -47.64
CA ALA A 357 20.07 -3.33 -48.43
C ALA A 357 20.37 -2.11 -47.55
N VAL A 358 19.42 -1.70 -46.70
CA VAL A 358 19.62 -0.58 -45.76
C VAL A 358 20.76 -0.85 -44.77
N ALA A 359 20.87 -2.09 -44.29
CA ALA A 359 21.93 -2.48 -43.36
C ALA A 359 23.31 -2.36 -44.00
N LEU A 360 23.45 -2.72 -45.29
CA LEU A 360 24.71 -2.64 -46.02
C LEU A 360 25.10 -1.20 -46.38
N GLU A 361 24.13 -0.36 -46.78
CA GLU A 361 24.34 1.09 -46.96
C GLU A 361 24.88 1.76 -45.68
N ARG A 362 24.40 1.31 -44.52
CA ARG A 362 24.84 1.81 -43.21
C ARG A 362 26.14 1.17 -42.71
N GLY A 363 26.71 0.20 -43.43
CA GLY A 363 27.92 -0.52 -43.03
C GLY A 363 27.72 -1.43 -41.82
N SER A 364 26.52 -1.97 -41.64
CA SER A 364 26.18 -2.85 -40.51
C SER A 364 26.84 -4.23 -40.66
N ARG A 365 27.20 -4.85 -39.54
CA ARG A 365 27.85 -6.18 -39.53
C ARG A 365 26.80 -7.28 -39.66
N LEU A 366 26.47 -7.66 -40.89
CA LEU A 366 25.60 -8.79 -41.19
C LEU A 366 26.38 -10.12 -41.09
N SER A 367 25.75 -11.17 -40.56
CA SER A 367 26.36 -12.52 -40.51
C SER A 367 26.45 -13.18 -41.89
N THR A 368 25.70 -12.69 -42.88
CA THR A 368 25.63 -13.16 -44.27
C THR A 368 26.27 -12.18 -45.25
N ALA A 369 27.30 -11.43 -44.81
CA ALA A 369 27.91 -10.33 -45.55
C ALA A 369 28.29 -10.67 -47.01
N ASP A 370 28.73 -11.90 -47.28
CA ASP A 370 29.10 -12.35 -48.63
C ASP A 370 27.89 -12.50 -49.57
N THR A 371 26.71 -12.85 -49.05
CA THR A 371 25.48 -13.01 -49.84
C THR A 371 24.79 -11.66 -50.10
N ALA A 372 24.81 -10.76 -49.11
CA ALA A 372 24.19 -9.44 -49.22
C ALA A 372 24.90 -8.52 -50.23
N GLN A 373 26.24 -8.60 -50.34
CA GLN A 373 27.00 -7.85 -51.35
C GLN A 373 26.61 -8.28 -52.79
N SER A 374 26.44 -9.58 -53.04
CA SER A 374 26.04 -10.07 -54.36
C SER A 374 24.63 -9.62 -54.78
N LEU A 375 23.69 -9.50 -53.83
CA LEU A 375 22.33 -9.02 -54.12
C LEU A 375 22.26 -7.52 -54.42
N LEU A 376 23.17 -6.73 -53.84
CA LEU A 376 23.30 -5.31 -54.18
C LEU A 376 23.91 -5.12 -55.57
N ASP A 377 24.93 -5.91 -55.91
CA ASP A 377 25.49 -5.88 -57.27
C ASP A 377 24.43 -6.26 -58.33
N GLU A 378 23.55 -7.22 -58.03
CA GLU A 378 22.45 -7.59 -58.93
C GLU A 378 21.33 -6.55 -59.02
N THR A 379 20.96 -5.90 -57.91
CA THR A 379 19.93 -4.84 -57.90
C THR A 379 20.42 -3.57 -58.58
N PHE A 380 21.68 -3.16 -58.37
CA PHE A 380 22.31 -2.08 -59.12
C PHE A 380 22.41 -2.38 -60.62
N ALA A 381 22.64 -3.64 -61.01
CA ALA A 381 22.67 -4.05 -62.41
C ALA A 381 21.28 -3.98 -63.07
N GLN A 382 20.21 -4.34 -62.34
CA GLN A 382 18.83 -4.28 -62.84
C GLN A 382 18.32 -2.84 -63.01
N ASP A 383 18.63 -1.93 -62.09
CA ASP A 383 18.27 -0.51 -62.22
C ASP A 383 19.00 0.18 -63.39
N GLN A 384 20.25 -0.20 -63.67
CA GLN A 384 20.97 0.28 -64.86
C GLN A 384 20.37 -0.24 -66.17
N GLN A 385 19.86 -1.48 -66.19
CA GLN A 385 19.18 -2.05 -67.35
C GLN A 385 17.79 -1.42 -67.59
N ALA A 386 17.06 -1.09 -66.51
CA ALA A 386 15.79 -0.37 -66.60
C ALA A 386 15.97 1.09 -67.08
N ALA A 387 17.02 1.77 -66.62
CA ALA A 387 17.38 3.11 -67.10
C ALA A 387 17.84 3.09 -68.58
N GLY A 388 18.61 2.07 -68.98
CA GLY A 388 19.07 1.90 -70.37
C GLY A 388 17.95 1.61 -71.38
N ALA A 389 16.92 0.85 -71.01
CA ALA A 389 15.80 0.52 -71.88
C ALA A 389 14.90 1.73 -72.24
N SER A 390 14.90 2.77 -71.40
CA SER A 390 14.09 3.99 -71.63
C SER A 390 14.68 4.97 -72.67
N THR A 391 15.93 4.77 -73.11
CA THR A 391 16.62 5.69 -74.04
C THR A 391 16.69 5.21 -75.49
N ALA A 392 16.14 4.03 -75.81
CA ALA A 392 16.29 3.38 -77.11
C ALA A 392 15.05 3.41 -78.04
N SER A 393 14.02 4.20 -77.73
CA SER A 393 12.85 4.34 -78.62
C SER A 393 12.61 5.78 -79.09
N ALA A 394 12.83 5.95 -80.38
CA ALA A 394 12.26 6.97 -81.29
C ALA A 394 12.91 8.37 -81.34
N SER A 395 14.06 8.43 -82.02
CA SER A 395 14.39 9.51 -82.95
C SER A 395 13.81 9.18 -84.33
N GLU A 396 12.73 9.85 -84.74
CA GLU A 396 12.33 9.90 -86.16
C GLU A 396 11.96 11.35 -86.52
N LYS A 397 12.71 11.92 -87.46
CA LYS A 397 12.69 13.33 -87.89
C LYS A 397 11.43 13.68 -88.70
N PRO A 398 11.00 14.95 -88.66
CA PRO A 398 10.47 15.62 -89.85
C PRO A 398 11.25 16.91 -90.21
N GLN A 399 11.31 17.21 -91.52
CA GLN A 399 11.68 18.49 -92.13
C GLN A 399 10.65 18.79 -93.25
N PRO A 400 10.49 20.04 -93.74
CA PRO A 400 10.39 21.31 -93.02
C PRO A 400 9.32 22.29 -93.62
N SER A 401 9.30 23.53 -93.08
CA SER A 401 8.76 24.81 -93.62
C SER A 401 7.33 25.19 -93.20
N ARG A 402 7.01 26.44 -92.81
CA ARG A 402 7.53 27.78 -93.17
C ARG A 402 7.38 28.82 -92.03
N GLN A 403 8.30 29.79 -92.03
CA GLN A 403 8.17 31.27 -91.85
C GLN A 403 7.15 31.84 -90.85
N ALA A 404 7.39 32.91 -90.08
CA ALA A 404 8.49 33.87 -89.94
C ALA A 404 8.19 34.74 -88.70
N ASP A 405 9.23 35.37 -88.13
CA ASP A 405 9.29 36.74 -87.58
C ASP A 405 8.19 37.23 -86.59
N SER A 406 8.46 37.90 -85.48
CA SER A 406 9.59 38.71 -85.00
C SER A 406 9.32 39.12 -83.53
N GLY A 407 10.29 39.79 -82.90
CA GLY A 407 10.36 40.13 -81.46
C GLY A 407 9.19 40.96 -80.88
N SER A 408 9.13 41.28 -79.59
CA SER A 408 10.22 41.60 -78.65
C SER A 408 9.64 41.85 -77.24
N SER A 409 10.45 41.56 -76.20
CA SER A 409 10.59 42.27 -74.91
C SER A 409 9.39 42.58 -74.00
N SER A 410 9.40 41.89 -72.84
CA SER A 410 9.31 42.38 -71.43
C SER A 410 8.37 43.53 -71.04
N PHE A 411 7.52 43.32 -70.02
CA PHE A 411 7.52 44.02 -68.70
C PHE A 411 6.32 43.60 -67.81
N PHE A 412 6.57 43.40 -66.50
CA PHE A 412 5.74 43.56 -65.26
C PHE A 412 4.23 43.18 -65.27
N GLY A 413 3.61 42.55 -64.27
CA GLY A 413 3.85 42.45 -62.82
C GLY A 413 2.48 42.62 -62.12
N ASP A 414 2.26 41.86 -61.03
CA ASP A 414 1.26 42.08 -59.95
C ASP A 414 -0.24 41.94 -60.29
N GLU A 415 -1.19 41.58 -59.42
CA GLU A 415 -1.30 41.03 -58.05
C GLU A 415 -2.83 40.90 -57.80
N GLU A 416 -3.23 40.33 -56.66
CA GLU A 416 -4.58 40.32 -56.05
C GLU A 416 -5.59 39.26 -56.56
N GLN A 417 -5.88 38.21 -55.79
CA GLN A 417 -6.67 38.13 -54.54
C GLN A 417 -8.18 38.38 -54.72
N GLY A 418 -8.98 37.48 -54.13
CA GLY A 418 -10.30 37.82 -53.63
C GLY A 418 -11.48 37.08 -54.26
N SER A 419 -11.63 35.80 -53.94
CA SER A 419 -12.86 35.02 -54.13
C SER A 419 -13.91 35.38 -53.07
N LEU A 420 -15.14 35.70 -53.48
CA LEU A 420 -16.32 35.75 -52.60
C LEU A 420 -17.61 35.41 -53.36
N PHE A 421 -18.45 34.58 -52.71
CA PHE A 421 -19.82 34.14 -53.07
C PHE A 421 -19.94 33.21 -54.29
N GLY A 422 -20.70 32.12 -54.30
CA GLY A 422 -21.78 31.58 -53.46
C GLY A 422 -22.63 30.67 -54.36
N GLY A 423 -23.47 29.80 -53.80
CA GLY A 423 -24.64 29.29 -54.53
C GLY A 423 -24.73 27.77 -54.76
N ASP A 424 -25.56 27.18 -53.92
CA ASP A 424 -26.38 25.98 -54.01
C ASP A 424 -26.68 25.32 -55.38
N GLY A 425 -26.80 23.98 -55.36
CA GLY A 425 -27.47 23.21 -56.42
C GLY A 425 -27.55 21.70 -56.13
N ALA A 426 -28.73 21.25 -55.70
CA ALA A 426 -29.03 19.94 -55.11
C ALA A 426 -29.15 18.74 -56.07
N SER A 427 -28.87 17.52 -55.56
CA SER A 427 -29.62 16.25 -55.71
C SER A 427 -28.73 15.10 -55.20
N GLY A 428 -29.12 14.06 -54.47
CA GLY A 428 -30.39 13.52 -54.00
C GLY A 428 -30.20 12.00 -53.91
N ARG A 429 -30.30 11.37 -52.72
CA ARG A 429 -30.74 9.95 -52.56
C ARG A 429 -30.86 9.54 -51.08
N LYS A 430 -31.88 8.72 -50.82
CA LYS A 430 -32.48 8.34 -49.53
C LYS A 430 -31.79 7.11 -48.89
N LYS A 431 -31.56 7.17 -47.56
CA LYS A 431 -31.81 6.19 -46.44
C LYS A 431 -31.47 4.68 -46.60
N PRO A 432 -31.08 3.92 -45.53
CA PRO A 432 -31.84 3.81 -44.26
C PRO A 432 -31.07 3.64 -42.92
N ARG A 433 -31.81 3.82 -41.82
CA ARG A 433 -31.42 3.67 -40.40
C ARG A 433 -31.54 2.20 -39.89
N PRO A 434 -30.77 1.78 -38.87
CA PRO A 434 -30.98 0.49 -38.18
C PRO A 434 -31.92 0.58 -36.95
N LYS A 435 -32.51 -0.58 -36.61
CA LYS A 435 -33.52 -0.83 -35.55
C LYS A 435 -32.89 -1.18 -34.18
N PRO A 436 -33.59 -0.99 -33.04
CA PRO A 436 -33.14 -1.47 -31.73
C PRO A 436 -33.74 -2.84 -31.33
N PHE A 437 -32.89 -3.73 -30.80
CA PHE A 437 -33.23 -4.89 -29.95
C PHE A 437 -33.40 -4.41 -28.50
N GLY A 438 -34.18 -4.95 -27.57
CA GLY A 438 -35.02 -6.14 -27.47
C GLY A 438 -35.24 -6.40 -25.97
N LYS A 439 -36.46 -6.20 -25.46
CA LYS A 439 -36.84 -6.38 -24.03
C LYS A 439 -36.97 -7.87 -23.69
N ARG A 440 -36.37 -8.32 -22.57
CA ARG A 440 -36.62 -9.63 -21.95
C ARG A 440 -37.57 -9.54 -20.75
N LYS A 441 -38.40 -10.56 -20.63
CA LYS A 441 -39.62 -10.71 -19.82
C LYS A 441 -39.34 -10.92 -18.32
N LYS A 442 -40.18 -10.31 -17.48
CA LYS A 442 -40.49 -10.75 -16.10
C LYS A 442 -41.34 -12.03 -16.15
N LYS A 443 -40.98 -13.05 -15.35
CA LYS A 443 -41.86 -14.15 -14.94
C LYS A 443 -42.11 -14.02 -13.44
N ARG A 444 -43.39 -14.04 -13.06
CA ARG A 444 -43.88 -14.31 -11.71
C ARG A 444 -43.87 -15.83 -11.48
N SER A 445 -43.41 -16.26 -10.31
CA SER A 445 -43.93 -17.36 -9.49
C SER A 445 -43.35 -17.15 -8.10
#